data_AF-A0A933H126-F1
#
_entry.id   AF-A0A933H126-F1
#
_cell.length_a   1.000
_cell.length_b   1.000
_cell.length_c   1.000
_cell.angle_alpha   90.00
_cell.angle_beta   90.00
_cell.angle_gamma   90.00
#
_symmetry.space_group_name_H-M   'P 1'
#
loop_
_entity.id
_entity.type
_entity.pdbx_description
1 polymer ?
#
loop_
_entity_poly.entity_id
_entity_poly.type
_entity_poly.pdbx_seq_one_letter_code
_entity_poly.pdbx_strand_id
1 'polypeptide(L)'
;MRRFVGTRPIGVWIALASILFLLVFGIGGQSLSLVSWDLACRLGLQENRFDDPDVLERAAAHFEWGSCAADVLVVLPLLILGFVGVACRRHWGAVAALMAAACWIYAFFDYTVDRYSLAVRGGLVPWEKYSGIVLAYGLLGALPSALVVVGIAANMDRFAARRPHSRIVRSPGDSLPGSLLEDLLICTGQVLWT
;
A
#
# COMPACT_ATOMS: atom_id res chain seq x y z
N MET A 1 -19.10 2.47 -22.99
CA MET A 1 -17.63 2.61 -23.05
C MET A 1 -17.01 1.30 -23.51
N ARG A 2 -16.35 1.29 -24.67
CA ARG A 2 -15.76 0.08 -25.27
C ARG A 2 -14.61 -0.41 -24.37
N ARG A 3 -14.70 -1.66 -23.91
CA ARG A 3 -13.67 -2.39 -23.17
C ARG A 3 -12.39 -2.36 -24.00
N PHE A 4 -11.35 -1.64 -23.59
CA PHE A 4 -10.04 -1.72 -24.24
C PHE A 4 -9.56 -3.18 -24.19
N VAL A 5 -9.43 -3.74 -25.39
CA VAL A 5 -9.45 -5.16 -25.70
C VAL A 5 -8.06 -5.75 -25.48
N GLY A 6 -7.95 -6.61 -24.48
CA GLY A 6 -6.76 -7.39 -24.17
C GLY A 6 -7.08 -8.38 -23.04
N THR A 7 -6.33 -9.49 -22.98
CA THR A 7 -6.48 -10.48 -21.90
C THR A 7 -6.35 -9.84 -20.53
N ARG A 8 -5.65 -8.71 -20.36
CA ARG A 8 -5.68 -7.85 -19.16
C ARG A 8 -6.00 -6.39 -19.57
N PRO A 9 -6.95 -5.71 -18.89
CA PRO A 9 -7.26 -4.32 -19.18
C PRO A 9 -6.11 -3.42 -18.74
N ILE A 10 -5.97 -2.25 -19.37
CA ILE A 10 -4.86 -1.32 -19.10
C ILE A 10 -4.74 -0.95 -17.62
N GLY A 11 -5.86 -0.78 -16.91
CA GLY A 11 -5.87 -0.46 -15.47
C GLY A 11 -5.22 -1.54 -14.59
N VAL A 12 -5.34 -2.82 -14.96
CA VAL A 12 -4.68 -3.91 -14.23
C VAL A 12 -3.16 -3.90 -14.47
N TRP A 13 -2.73 -3.55 -15.68
CA TRP A 13 -1.29 -3.39 -15.96
C TRP A 13 -0.69 -2.20 -15.24
N ILE A 14 -1.40 -1.06 -15.20
CA ILE A 14 -1.01 0.11 -14.42
C ILE A 14 -0.89 -0.25 -12.94
N ALA A 15 -1.87 -0.97 -12.38
CA ALA A 15 -1.81 -1.42 -10.99
C ALA A 15 -0.61 -2.35 -10.74
N LEU A 16 -0.37 -3.35 -11.61
CA LEU A 16 0.78 -4.25 -11.47
C LEU A 16 2.12 -3.52 -11.55
N ALA A 17 2.27 -2.59 -12.50
CA ALA A 17 3.47 -1.77 -12.62
C ALA A 17 3.67 -0.88 -11.39
N SER A 18 2.60 -0.31 -10.85
CA SER A 18 2.64 0.52 -9.64
C SER A 18 2.98 -0.28 -8.39
N ILE A 19 2.42 -1.49 -8.22
CA ILE A 19 2.78 -2.41 -7.13
C ILE A 19 4.24 -2.82 -7.23
N LEU A 20 4.72 -3.15 -8.44
CA LEU A 20 6.13 -3.51 -8.64
C LEU A 20 7.06 -2.33 -8.31
N PHE A 21 6.69 -1.12 -8.71
CA PHE A 21 7.41 0.10 -8.35
C PHE A 21 7.49 0.28 -6.84
N LEU A 22 6.36 0.15 -6.12
CA LEU A 22 6.31 0.25 -4.65
C LEU A 22 7.13 -0.84 -3.96
N LEU A 23 7.15 -2.07 -4.49
CA LEU A 23 7.99 -3.16 -3.96
C LEU A 23 9.48 -2.84 -4.08
N VAL A 24 9.92 -2.32 -5.23
CA VAL A 24 11.35 -2.06 -5.47
C VAL A 24 11.81 -0.80 -4.74
N PHE A 25 11.11 0.31 -4.92
CA PHE A 25 11.57 1.61 -4.42
C PHE A 25 11.06 1.90 -3.01
N GLY A 26 9.76 1.67 -2.75
CA GLY A 26 9.16 1.88 -1.43
C GLY A 26 9.72 0.89 -0.41
N ILE A 27 9.36 -0.38 -0.55
CA ILE A 27 9.79 -1.41 0.41
C ILE A 27 11.31 -1.63 0.39
N GLY A 28 11.96 -1.53 -0.78
CA GLY A 28 13.42 -1.59 -0.84
C GLY A 28 14.10 -0.49 -0.01
N GLY A 29 13.61 0.75 -0.09
CA GLY A 29 14.09 1.86 0.71
C GLY A 29 13.83 1.67 2.22
N GLN A 30 12.63 1.23 2.60
CA GLN A 30 12.30 0.95 4.00
C GLN A 30 13.13 -0.21 4.57
N SER A 31 13.32 -1.27 3.79
CA SER A 31 14.15 -2.41 4.19
C SER A 31 15.61 -2.00 4.37
N LEU A 32 16.14 -1.16 3.47
CA LEU A 32 17.49 -0.62 3.61
C LEU A 32 17.61 0.23 4.89
N SER A 33 16.61 1.02 5.22
CA SER A 33 16.58 1.84 6.43
C SER A 33 16.64 0.98 7.69
N LEU A 34 15.94 -0.16 7.72
CA LEU A 34 16.01 -1.09 8.86
C LEU A 34 17.36 -1.79 9.00
N VAL A 35 18.02 -2.12 7.89
CA VAL A 35 19.31 -2.84 7.90
C VAL A 35 20.47 -1.89 8.15
N SER A 36 20.44 -0.70 7.55
CA SER A 36 21.52 0.28 7.63
C SER A 36 20.96 1.71 7.59
N TRP A 37 20.58 2.21 8.77
CA TRP A 37 20.07 3.57 8.94
C TRP A 37 21.05 4.63 8.42
N ASP A 38 22.33 4.49 8.75
CA ASP A 38 23.38 5.43 8.29
C ASP A 38 23.48 5.51 6.76
N LEU A 39 23.37 4.37 6.08
CA LEU A 39 23.37 4.34 4.62
C LEU A 39 22.10 4.97 4.05
N ALA A 40 20.95 4.71 4.66
CA ALA A 40 19.70 5.34 4.29
C ALA A 40 19.74 6.87 4.44
N CYS A 41 20.33 7.39 5.53
CA CYS A 41 20.58 8.82 5.70
C CYS A 41 21.51 9.39 4.64
N ARG A 42 22.62 8.69 4.32
CA ARG A 42 23.57 9.12 3.27
C ARG A 42 22.95 9.17 1.88
N LEU A 43 21.99 8.29 1.60
CA LEU A 43 21.25 8.26 0.34
C LEU A 43 20.06 9.23 0.32
N GLY A 44 19.80 9.94 1.43
CA GLY A 44 18.67 10.86 1.55
C GLY A 44 17.31 10.16 1.63
N LEU A 45 17.27 8.88 2.02
CA LEU A 45 16.04 8.14 2.26
C LEU A 45 15.45 8.42 3.66
N GLN A 46 16.31 8.80 4.60
CA GLN A 46 15.95 9.18 5.98
C GLN A 46 16.65 10.48 6.34
N GLU A 47 16.02 11.31 7.16
CA GLU A 47 16.51 12.64 7.49
C GLU A 47 17.15 12.71 8.87
N ASN A 48 16.58 11.97 9.82
CA ASN A 48 16.91 12.09 11.23
C ASN A 48 17.93 11.01 11.63
N ARG A 49 18.84 11.36 12.53
CA ARG A 49 19.92 10.46 12.95
C ARG A 49 19.78 10.07 14.42
N PHE A 50 20.11 8.81 14.73
CA PHE A 50 20.07 8.31 16.11
C PHE A 50 21.16 8.92 17.00
N ASP A 51 22.26 9.37 16.40
CA ASP A 51 23.41 9.95 17.08
C ASP A 51 23.38 11.49 17.12
N ASP A 52 22.30 12.12 16.65
CA ASP A 52 22.20 13.59 16.66
C ASP A 52 22.18 14.12 18.10
N PRO A 53 22.88 15.23 18.42
CA PRO A 53 22.81 15.85 19.73
C PRO A 53 21.40 16.32 20.11
N ASP A 54 20.55 16.69 19.15
CA ASP A 54 19.18 17.11 19.39
C ASP A 54 18.28 15.92 19.80
N VAL A 55 17.63 16.07 20.95
CA VAL A 55 16.69 15.07 21.49
C VAL A 55 15.51 14.86 20.55
N LEU A 56 15.05 15.93 19.88
CA LEU A 56 13.92 15.86 18.97
C LEU A 56 14.25 15.04 17.72
N GLU A 57 15.43 15.26 17.12
CA GLU A 57 15.86 14.48 15.97
C GLU A 57 16.01 13.00 16.31
N ARG A 58 16.58 12.67 17.48
CA ARG A 58 16.67 11.27 17.92
C ARG A 58 15.29 10.63 18.12
N ALA A 59 14.35 11.36 18.72
CA ALA A 59 12.97 10.88 18.88
C ALA A 59 12.29 10.65 17.52
N ALA A 60 12.47 11.57 16.57
CA ALA A 60 11.97 11.42 15.20
C ALA A 60 12.59 10.21 14.49
N ALA A 61 13.91 9.97 14.62
CA ALA A 61 14.57 8.82 14.04
C ALA A 61 13.99 7.49 14.56
N HIS A 62 13.68 7.39 15.86
CA HIS A 62 13.03 6.21 16.42
C HIS A 62 11.60 6.01 15.89
N PHE A 63 10.85 7.09 15.73
CA PHE A 63 9.51 7.03 15.15
C PHE A 63 9.56 6.58 13.68
N GLU A 64 10.43 7.18 12.87
CA GLU A 64 10.62 6.81 11.46
C GLU A 64 11.06 5.36 11.31
N TRP A 65 11.97 4.89 12.17
CA TRP A 65 12.38 3.48 12.17
C TRP A 65 11.22 2.54 12.48
N GLY A 66 10.34 2.92 13.42
CA GLY A 66 9.10 2.19 13.70
C GLY A 66 8.17 2.12 12.48
N SER A 67 8.03 3.23 11.75
CA SER A 67 7.27 3.25 10.48
C SER A 67 7.92 2.37 9.41
N CYS A 68 9.25 2.40 9.26
CA CYS A 68 9.97 1.49 8.35
C CYS A 68 9.67 0.02 8.69
N ALA A 69 9.65 -0.31 9.99
CA ALA A 69 9.34 -1.66 10.46
C ALA A 69 7.89 -2.04 10.14
N ALA A 70 6.94 -1.14 10.34
CA ALA A 70 5.54 -1.37 9.99
C ALA A 70 5.36 -1.60 8.48
N ASP A 71 6.01 -0.81 7.63
CA ASP A 71 5.97 -0.98 6.17
C ASP A 71 6.50 -2.35 5.74
N VAL A 72 7.63 -2.79 6.32
CA VAL A 72 8.24 -4.08 5.97
C VAL A 72 7.44 -5.26 6.55
N LEU A 73 6.89 -5.16 7.75
CA LEU A 73 6.17 -6.28 8.38
C LEU A 73 4.74 -6.42 7.90
N VAL A 74 4.06 -5.31 7.58
CA VAL A 74 2.63 -5.30 7.23
C VAL A 74 2.46 -5.09 5.73
N VAL A 75 3.11 -4.08 5.16
CA VAL A 75 2.81 -3.66 3.78
C VAL A 75 3.51 -4.55 2.76
N LEU A 76 4.73 -5.03 3.02
CA LEU A 76 5.43 -5.94 2.10
C LEU A 76 4.64 -7.25 1.84
N PRO A 77 4.13 -7.99 2.85
CA PRO A 77 3.27 -9.15 2.59
C PRO A 77 2.03 -8.80 1.76
N LEU A 78 1.38 -7.67 2.05
CA LEU A 78 0.21 -7.21 1.30
C LEU A 78 0.55 -6.88 -0.15
N LEU A 79 1.70 -6.26 -0.42
CA LEU A 79 2.16 -5.97 -1.78
C LEU A 79 2.52 -7.24 -2.54
N ILE A 80 3.17 -8.23 -1.91
CA ILE A 80 3.47 -9.53 -2.54
C ILE A 80 2.17 -10.26 -2.89
N LEU A 81 1.27 -10.40 -1.92
CA LEU A 81 -0.04 -11.04 -2.14
C LEU A 81 -0.86 -10.26 -3.17
N GLY A 82 -0.84 -8.94 -3.10
CA GLY A 82 -1.48 -8.05 -4.06
C GLY A 82 -0.95 -8.29 -5.46
N PHE A 83 0.37 -8.28 -5.65
CA PHE A 83 1.00 -8.51 -6.95
C PHE A 83 0.65 -9.87 -7.54
N VAL A 84 0.90 -10.95 -6.78
CA VAL A 84 0.65 -12.34 -7.22
C VAL A 84 -0.84 -12.56 -7.48
N GLY A 85 -1.70 -12.14 -6.56
CA GLY A 85 -3.13 -12.32 -6.67
C GLY A 85 -3.74 -11.49 -7.81
N VAL A 86 -3.30 -10.24 -8.03
CA VAL A 86 -3.73 -9.42 -9.18
C VAL A 86 -3.25 -10.04 -10.50
N ALA A 87 -2.00 -10.50 -10.57
CA ALA A 87 -1.47 -11.17 -11.75
C ALA A 87 -2.25 -12.46 -12.09
N CYS A 88 -2.62 -13.23 -11.06
CA CYS A 88 -3.44 -14.44 -11.15
C CYS A 88 -4.95 -14.16 -11.23
N ARG A 89 -5.37 -12.90 -11.13
CA ARG A 89 -6.77 -12.44 -11.21
C ARG A 89 -7.66 -13.03 -10.11
N ARG A 90 -7.13 -13.10 -8.91
CA ARG A 90 -7.81 -13.58 -7.71
C ARG A 90 -8.35 -12.38 -6.91
N HIS A 91 -9.56 -12.52 -6.36
CA HIS A 91 -10.22 -11.47 -5.58
C HIS A 91 -9.41 -11.06 -4.34
N TRP A 92 -8.83 -12.03 -3.62
CA TRP A 92 -7.98 -11.75 -2.46
C TRP A 92 -6.76 -10.90 -2.82
N GLY A 93 -6.24 -11.02 -4.04
CA GLY A 93 -5.15 -10.19 -4.54
C GLY A 93 -5.58 -8.74 -4.75
N ALA A 94 -6.77 -8.52 -5.30
CA ALA A 94 -7.31 -7.18 -5.45
C ALA A 94 -7.52 -6.51 -4.08
N VAL A 95 -8.04 -7.23 -3.10
CA VAL A 95 -8.22 -6.73 -1.72
C VAL A 95 -6.86 -6.40 -1.09
N ALA A 96 -5.88 -7.32 -1.15
CA ALA A 96 -4.54 -7.09 -0.59
C ALA A 96 -3.84 -5.88 -1.24
N ALA A 97 -3.95 -5.73 -2.57
CA ALA A 97 -3.40 -4.58 -3.29
C ALA A 97 -4.06 -3.25 -2.86
N LEU A 98 -5.38 -3.24 -2.68
CA LEU A 98 -6.09 -2.06 -2.19
C LEU A 98 -5.72 -1.70 -0.74
N MET A 99 -5.58 -2.70 0.13
CA MET A 99 -5.13 -2.49 1.50
C MET A 99 -3.72 -1.90 1.55
N ALA A 100 -2.77 -2.48 0.80
CA ALA A 100 -1.41 -1.96 0.71
C ALA A 100 -1.38 -0.50 0.20
N ALA A 101 -2.15 -0.21 -0.86
CA ALA A 101 -2.23 1.15 -1.40
C ALA A 101 -2.84 2.14 -0.40
N ALA A 102 -3.86 1.73 0.36
CA ALA A 102 -4.46 2.55 1.40
C ALA A 102 -3.47 2.86 2.53
N CYS A 103 -2.65 1.89 2.95
CA CYS A 103 -1.58 2.10 3.94
C CYS A 103 -0.59 3.18 3.49
N TRP A 104 -0.12 3.15 2.24
CA TRP A 104 0.83 4.15 1.72
C TRP A 104 0.21 5.54 1.57
N ILE A 105 -1.05 5.63 1.15
CA ILE A 105 -1.77 6.92 1.09
C ILE A 105 -1.93 7.48 2.51
N TYR A 106 -2.29 6.65 3.47
CA TYR A 106 -2.39 7.05 4.87
C TYR A 106 -1.04 7.51 5.42
N ALA A 107 0.02 6.73 5.21
CA ALA A 107 1.38 7.08 5.64
C ALA A 107 1.86 8.42 5.05
N PHE A 108 1.53 8.70 3.78
CA PHE A 108 1.81 9.99 3.17
C PHE A 108 1.12 11.15 3.89
N PHE A 109 -0.17 11.02 4.20
CA PHE A 109 -0.90 12.07 4.93
C PHE A 109 -0.37 12.25 6.35
N ASP A 110 -0.13 11.15 7.05
CA ASP A 110 0.42 11.16 8.41
C ASP A 110 1.77 11.87 8.45
N TYR A 111 2.71 11.46 7.60
CA TYR A 111 4.02 12.11 7.45
C TYR A 111 3.88 13.60 7.09
N THR A 112 3.00 13.95 6.14
CA THR A 112 2.81 15.35 5.74
C THR A 112 2.29 16.21 6.90
N VAL A 113 1.32 15.71 7.66
CA VAL A 113 0.75 16.41 8.81
C VAL A 113 1.78 16.56 9.92
N ASP A 114 2.55 15.50 10.21
CA ASP A 114 3.63 15.53 11.19
C ASP A 114 4.66 16.62 10.83
N ARG A 115 5.23 16.57 9.63
CA ARG A 115 6.24 17.55 9.15
C ARG A 115 5.70 18.97 9.10
N TYR A 116 4.46 19.15 8.65
CA TYR A 116 3.81 20.46 8.66
C TYR A 116 3.64 20.99 10.08
N SER A 117 3.27 20.13 11.04
CA SER A 117 3.10 20.52 12.43
C SER A 117 4.42 20.96 13.07
N LEU A 118 5.52 20.23 12.82
CA LEU A 118 6.85 20.56 13.32
C LEU A 118 7.36 21.88 12.75
N ALA A 119 7.16 22.11 11.45
CA ALA A 119 7.64 23.31 10.78
C ALA A 119 6.82 24.55 11.13
N VAL A 120 5.49 24.50 10.93
CA VAL A 120 4.64 25.69 10.98
C VAL A 120 4.14 25.99 12.39
N ARG A 121 3.79 24.96 13.17
CA ARG A 121 3.28 25.15 14.53
C ARG A 121 4.38 25.11 15.57
N GLY A 122 5.35 24.23 15.39
CA GLY A 122 6.52 24.14 16.29
C GLY A 122 7.51 25.28 16.08
N GLY A 123 7.62 25.82 14.86
CA GLY A 123 8.64 26.80 14.50
C GLY A 123 10.08 26.25 14.61
N LEU A 124 10.22 24.92 14.62
CA LEU A 124 11.47 24.24 14.90
C LEU A 124 12.37 24.15 13.67
N VAL A 125 11.75 24.04 12.48
CA VAL A 125 12.43 23.81 11.22
C VAL A 125 11.73 24.57 10.09
N PRO A 126 12.45 25.22 9.17
CA PRO A 126 11.83 25.87 8.01
C PRO A 126 11.09 24.87 7.12
N TRP A 127 9.89 25.21 6.65
CA TRP A 127 9.05 24.33 5.81
C TRP A 127 9.76 23.95 4.50
N GLU A 128 10.65 24.79 4.00
CA GLU A 128 11.45 24.57 2.81
C GLU A 128 12.27 23.26 2.91
N LYS A 129 12.72 22.87 4.12
CA LYS A 129 13.43 21.60 4.35
C LYS A 129 12.54 20.39 4.06
N TYR A 130 11.26 20.43 4.43
CA TYR A 130 10.36 19.28 4.30
C TYR A 130 9.55 19.27 3.00
N SER A 131 9.24 20.42 2.43
CA SER A 131 8.35 20.52 1.27
C SER A 131 8.79 19.67 0.07
N GLY A 132 10.10 19.62 -0.21
CA GLY A 132 10.67 18.76 -1.26
C GLY A 132 10.53 17.28 -0.95
N ILE A 133 10.69 16.90 0.32
CA ILE A 133 10.61 15.50 0.75
C ILE A 133 9.16 15.02 0.76
N VAL A 134 8.23 15.84 1.28
CA VAL A 134 6.79 15.60 1.21
C VAL A 134 6.35 15.41 -0.25
N LEU A 135 6.81 16.28 -1.16
CA LEU A 135 6.51 16.14 -2.58
C LEU A 135 7.07 14.83 -3.16
N ALA A 136 8.33 14.50 -2.85
CA ALA A 136 8.93 13.24 -3.28
C ALA A 136 8.16 12.03 -2.75
N TYR A 137 7.75 12.05 -1.48
CA TYR A 137 6.96 10.99 -0.86
C TYR A 137 5.56 10.85 -1.49
N GLY A 138 4.94 11.97 -1.84
CA GLY A 138 3.69 11.99 -2.60
C GLY A 138 3.84 11.38 -4.00
N LEU A 139 4.91 11.72 -4.71
CA LEU A 139 5.17 11.21 -6.07
C LEU A 139 5.60 9.75 -6.10
N LEU A 140 6.38 9.29 -5.12
CA LEU A 140 6.98 7.95 -5.08
C LEU A 140 6.11 6.95 -4.30
N GLY A 141 5.31 7.40 -3.33
CA GLY A 141 4.44 6.56 -2.51
C GLY A 141 2.96 6.72 -2.86
N ALA A 142 2.42 7.92 -2.64
CA ALA A 142 0.98 8.16 -2.72
C ALA A 142 0.42 8.05 -4.16
N LEU A 143 1.13 8.60 -5.15
CA LEU A 143 0.68 8.57 -6.55
C LEU A 143 0.62 7.14 -7.12
N PRO A 144 1.67 6.29 -7.02
CA PRO A 144 1.57 4.89 -7.43
C PRO A 144 0.45 4.15 -6.68
N SER A 145 0.27 4.43 -5.39
CA SER A 145 -0.82 3.84 -4.60
C SER A 145 -2.20 4.25 -5.11
N ALA A 146 -2.41 5.52 -5.46
CA ALA A 146 -3.64 5.99 -6.08
C ALA A 146 -3.88 5.31 -7.45
N LEU A 147 -2.82 5.09 -8.25
CA LEU A 147 -2.91 4.34 -9.50
C LEU A 147 -3.32 2.88 -9.29
N VAL A 148 -2.86 2.24 -8.21
CA VAL A 148 -3.35 0.90 -7.80
C VAL A 148 -4.84 0.96 -7.48
N VAL A 149 -5.27 1.91 -6.64
CA VAL A 149 -6.69 2.04 -6.25
C VAL A 149 -7.57 2.23 -7.48
N VAL A 150 -7.27 3.21 -8.33
CA VAL A 150 -8.05 3.50 -9.54
C VAL A 150 -8.01 2.32 -10.52
N GLY A 151 -6.83 1.73 -10.73
CA GLY A 151 -6.63 0.61 -11.66
C GLY A 151 -7.40 -0.64 -11.25
N ILE A 152 -7.40 -0.97 -9.96
CA ILE A 152 -8.14 -2.12 -9.42
C ILE A 152 -9.64 -1.83 -9.34
N ALA A 153 -10.06 -0.67 -8.82
CA ALA A 153 -11.47 -0.30 -8.67
C ALA A 153 -12.20 -0.28 -10.03
N ALA A 154 -11.58 0.30 -11.06
CA ALA A 154 -12.15 0.34 -12.41
C ALA A 154 -12.28 -1.05 -13.08
N ASN A 155 -11.69 -2.10 -12.50
CA ASN A 155 -11.68 -3.46 -13.04
C ASN A 155 -12.14 -4.51 -12.00
N MET A 156 -12.83 -4.07 -10.94
CA MET A 156 -13.22 -4.93 -9.81
C MET A 156 -14.14 -6.09 -10.24
N ASP A 157 -15.00 -5.84 -11.23
CA ASP A 157 -15.89 -6.82 -11.87
C ASP A 157 -15.14 -8.07 -12.36
N ARG A 158 -13.91 -7.89 -12.88
CA ARG A 158 -13.10 -8.98 -13.42
C ARG A 158 -12.51 -9.89 -12.34
N PHE A 159 -12.32 -9.37 -11.13
CA PHE A 159 -11.88 -10.17 -9.99
C PHE A 159 -13.05 -10.92 -9.35
N ALA A 160 -14.27 -10.36 -9.41
CA ALA A 160 -15.49 -11.02 -8.96
C ALA A 160 -15.94 -12.17 -9.89
N ALA A 161 -15.72 -12.05 -11.21
CA ALA A 161 -16.17 -13.02 -12.21
C ALA A 161 -15.46 -14.39 -12.16
N ARG A 162 -14.35 -14.52 -11.42
CA ARG A 162 -13.60 -15.78 -11.24
C ARG A 162 -13.85 -16.45 -9.88
N ARG A 163 -15.01 -16.23 -9.26
CA ARG A 163 -15.44 -17.04 -8.12
C ARG A 163 -15.72 -18.47 -8.62
N PRO A 164 -15.05 -19.51 -8.11
CA PRO A 164 -15.33 -20.91 -8.46
C PRO A 164 -16.79 -21.30 -8.19
N HIS A 165 -17.49 -20.54 -7.35
CA HIS A 165 -18.87 -20.76 -6.91
C HIS A 165 -19.85 -19.61 -7.22
N SER A 166 -19.59 -18.73 -8.20
CA SER A 166 -20.64 -17.78 -8.64
C SER A 166 -21.69 -18.40 -9.58
N ARG A 167 -21.50 -19.65 -9.98
CA ARG A 167 -22.65 -20.52 -10.22
C ARG A 167 -22.93 -21.13 -8.88
N ILE A 168 -24.17 -20.99 -8.40
CA ILE A 168 -24.79 -21.71 -7.30
C ILE A 168 -25.15 -20.76 -6.12
N VAL A 169 -26.39 -20.29 -5.95
CA VAL A 169 -27.64 -20.99 -6.29
C VAL A 169 -27.44 -22.47 -5.97
N ARG A 170 -27.15 -22.79 -4.68
CA ARG A 170 -26.95 -24.16 -4.16
C ARG A 170 -28.02 -25.06 -4.76
N SER A 171 -27.61 -25.84 -5.77
CA SER A 171 -28.38 -27.02 -6.15
C SER A 171 -28.45 -27.84 -4.87
N PRO A 172 -29.63 -28.25 -4.40
CA PRO A 172 -29.83 -28.90 -3.11
C PRO A 172 -29.02 -30.19 -2.85
N GLY A 173 -28.13 -30.61 -3.77
CA GLY A 173 -27.37 -31.85 -3.70
C GLY A 173 -25.86 -31.74 -3.43
N ASP A 174 -25.26 -30.55 -3.37
CA ASP A 174 -23.80 -30.43 -3.11
C ASP A 174 -23.49 -30.52 -1.62
N SER A 175 -22.94 -31.66 -1.19
CA SER A 175 -22.67 -32.03 0.21
C SER A 175 -21.26 -31.67 0.72
N LEU A 176 -20.56 -30.73 0.08
CA LEU A 176 -19.24 -30.31 0.56
C LEU A 176 -19.37 -29.33 1.74
N PRO A 177 -18.71 -29.59 2.89
CA PRO A 177 -18.74 -28.70 4.04
C PRO A 177 -18.03 -27.39 3.70
N GLY A 178 -18.78 -26.28 3.76
CA GLY A 178 -18.24 -24.93 3.57
C GLY A 178 -17.20 -24.60 4.63
N SER A 179 -16.09 -23.99 4.23
CA SER A 179 -15.13 -23.48 5.20
C SER A 179 -15.68 -22.21 5.84
N LEU A 180 -15.75 -22.18 7.17
CA LEU A 180 -16.31 -21.06 7.94
C LEU A 180 -15.62 -19.72 7.60
N LEU A 181 -14.35 -19.79 7.17
CA LEU A 181 -13.55 -18.64 6.76
C LEU A 181 -13.99 -18.06 5.40
N GLU A 182 -14.43 -18.90 4.45
CA GLU A 182 -15.00 -18.43 3.18
C GLU A 182 -16.37 -17.76 3.40
N ASP A 183 -17.23 -18.35 4.22
CA ASP A 183 -18.55 -17.78 4.49
C ASP A 183 -18.42 -16.43 5.23
N LEU A 184 -17.46 -16.28 6.15
CA LEU A 184 -17.22 -15.02 6.86
C LEU A 184 -16.71 -13.91 5.92
N LEU A 185 -15.84 -14.25 4.97
CA LEU A 185 -15.34 -13.32 3.95
C LEU A 185 -16.40 -12.94 2.90
N ILE A 186 -17.31 -13.85 2.59
CA ILE A 186 -18.43 -13.60 1.66
C ILE A 186 -19.47 -12.68 2.32
N CYS A 187 -19.86 -12.95 3.56
CA CYS A 187 -20.84 -12.14 4.29
C CYS A 187 -20.34 -10.72 4.56
N THR A 188 -19.08 -10.55 4.97
CA THR A 188 -18.49 -9.21 5.18
C THR A 188 -18.36 -8.43 3.88
N GLY A 189 -18.10 -9.12 2.75
CA GLY A 189 -18.04 -8.49 1.43
C GLY A 189 -19.40 -8.08 0.84
N GLN A 190 -20.51 -8.77 1.17
CA GLN A 190 -21.84 -8.42 0.67
C GLN A 190 -22.47 -7.24 1.43
N VAL A 191 -22.23 -7.12 2.74
CA VAL A 191 -22.77 -6.02 3.56
C VAL A 191 -22.16 -4.66 3.21
N LEU A 192 -20.95 -4.63 2.63
CA LEU A 192 -20.28 -3.39 2.22
C LEU A 192 -20.75 -2.84 0.86
N TRP A 193 -21.60 -3.55 0.13
CA TRP A 193 -22.02 -3.18 -1.24
C TRP A 193 -23.54 -3.14 -1.46
N THR A 194 -24.33 -3.25 -0.40
CA THR A 194 -25.77 -2.94 -0.37
C THR A 194 -26.01 -1.71 0.51
#